data_AF-A0A1I6IY56-F1
#
_entry.id   AF-A0A1I6IY56-F1
#
_cell.length_a   1.000
_cell.length_b   1.000
_cell.length_c   1.000
_cell.angle_alpha   90.00
_cell.angle_beta   90.00
_cell.angle_gamma   90.00
#
_symmetry.space_group_name_H-M   'P 1'
#
loop_
_entity.id
_entity.type
_entity.pdbx_description
1 polymer ?
#
loop_
_entity_poly.entity_id
_entity_poly.type
_entity_poly.pdbx_seq_one_letter_code
_entity_poly.pdbx_strand_id
1 'polypeptide(L)'
;MSKQRRTQRRKKAKSGAGIITIAVLLLCGLVSYKKMELNATVQKSAKRIEELEKEKQELVEEKDEISEYEAYVKTKKYVEEVAREKLGLVYEDEIIFDSDN
;
A
#
# COMPACT_ATOMS: atom_id res chain seq x y z
N MET A 1 -21.10 -5.76 83.87
CA MET A 1 -19.87 -6.27 83.22
C MET A 1 -20.30 -7.48 82.39
N SER A 2 -20.04 -7.64 81.09
CA SER A 2 -18.88 -7.31 80.28
C SER A 2 -19.25 -7.08 78.81
N LYS A 3 -18.39 -6.30 78.17
CA LYS A 3 -18.36 -5.76 76.81
C LYS A 3 -18.39 -6.88 75.74
N GLN A 4 -19.26 -6.83 74.74
CA GLN A 4 -19.09 -6.12 73.46
C GLN A 4 -18.45 -6.97 72.34
N ARG A 5 -19.32 -7.29 71.35
CA ARG A 5 -19.10 -7.27 69.89
C ARG A 5 -18.37 -8.41 69.15
N ARG A 6 -19.15 -8.91 68.18
CA ARG A 6 -18.82 -9.16 66.76
C ARG A 6 -18.01 -10.42 66.45
N THR A 7 -18.78 -11.47 66.12
CA THR A 7 -18.62 -12.28 64.90
C THR A 7 -17.36 -12.02 64.09
N GLN A 8 -16.31 -12.80 64.32
CA GLN A 8 -15.24 -12.99 63.34
C GLN A 8 -15.69 -13.99 62.28
N ARG A 9 -16.61 -13.54 61.41
CA ARG A 9 -16.73 -14.12 60.07
C ARG A 9 -15.70 -13.46 59.17
N ARG A 10 -15.07 -14.26 58.30
CA ARG A 10 -14.17 -13.89 57.18
C ARG A 10 -12.71 -13.71 57.67
N LYS A 11 -11.71 -14.44 57.16
CA LYS A 11 -11.34 -14.58 55.74
C LYS A 11 -10.54 -15.89 55.53
N LYS A 12 -11.18 -16.95 55.04
CA LYS A 12 -10.48 -18.07 54.38
C LYS A 12 -10.82 -18.02 52.90
N ALA A 13 -9.99 -17.31 52.12
CA ALA A 13 -9.88 -17.40 50.66
C ALA A 13 -8.84 -16.37 50.20
N LYS A 14 -7.55 -16.66 50.39
CA LYS A 14 -6.47 -15.81 49.83
C LYS A 14 -5.35 -16.59 49.14
N SER A 15 -5.29 -17.92 49.24
CA SER A 15 -4.29 -18.72 48.52
C SER A 15 -4.61 -18.84 47.02
N GLY A 16 -5.88 -19.05 46.65
CA GLY A 16 -6.29 -19.17 45.24
C GLY A 16 -6.24 -17.85 44.46
N ALA A 17 -6.53 -16.72 45.12
CA ALA A 17 -6.53 -15.41 44.48
C ALA A 17 -5.14 -15.02 43.95
N GLY A 18 -4.06 -15.34 44.69
CA GLY A 18 -2.68 -15.07 44.28
C GLY A 18 -2.29 -15.82 43.01
N ILE A 19 -2.62 -17.12 42.94
CA ILE A 19 -2.34 -17.97 41.78
C ILE A 19 -3.07 -17.47 40.54
N ILE A 20 -4.34 -17.06 40.69
CA ILE A 20 -5.14 -16.51 39.59
C ILE A 20 -4.51 -15.21 39.08
N THR A 21 -4.09 -14.29 39.95
CA THR A 21 -3.40 -13.06 39.51
C THR A 21 -2.10 -13.35 38.76
N ILE A 22 -1.31 -14.33 39.19
CA ILE A 22 -0.07 -14.71 38.50
C ILE A 22 -0.39 -15.30 37.13
N ALA A 23 -1.39 -16.18 37.03
CA ALA A 23 -1.82 -16.75 35.76
C ALA A 23 -2.31 -15.68 34.77
N VAL A 24 -3.09 -14.70 35.25
CA VAL A 24 -3.54 -13.57 34.43
C VAL A 24 -2.36 -12.72 33.95
N LEU A 25 -1.39 -12.42 34.83
CA LEU A 25 -0.19 -11.67 34.45
C LEU A 25 0.66 -12.38 33.39
N LEU A 26 0.83 -13.70 33.52
CA LEU A 26 1.54 -14.51 32.52
C LEU A 26 0.82 -14.52 31.17
N LEU A 27 -0.50 -14.68 31.16
CA LEU A 27 -1.31 -14.59 29.95
C LEU A 27 -1.23 -13.20 29.31
N CYS A 28 -1.33 -12.13 30.11
CA CYS A 28 -1.17 -10.76 29.62
C CYS A 28 0.24 -10.52 29.04
N GLY A 29 1.28 -11.06 29.66
CA GLY A 29 2.65 -10.99 29.15
C GLY A 29 2.80 -11.67 27.79
N LEU A 30 2.30 -12.90 27.65
CA LEU A 30 2.32 -13.65 26.39
C LEU A 30 1.55 -12.93 25.27
N VAL A 31 0.35 -12.44 25.56
CA VAL A 31 -0.46 -11.68 24.59
C VAL A 31 0.24 -10.38 24.19
N SER A 32 0.86 -9.66 25.13
CA SER A 32 1.58 -8.42 24.84
C SER A 32 2.80 -8.65 23.96
N TYR A 33 3.55 -9.72 24.21
CA TYR A 33 4.69 -10.13 23.37
C TYR A 33 4.25 -10.43 21.94
N LYS A 34 3.17 -11.20 21.77
CA LYS A 34 2.61 -11.53 20.45
C LYS A 34 2.03 -10.30 19.72
N LYS A 35 1.47 -9.34 20.45
CA LYS A 35 0.98 -8.07 19.88
C LYS A 35 2.10 -7.22 19.28
N MET A 36 3.30 -7.22 19.87
CA MET A 36 4.43 -6.45 19.33
C MET A 36 4.87 -6.99 17.95
N GLU A 37 4.96 -8.31 17.82
CA GLU A 37 5.26 -9.00 16.55
C GLU A 37 4.18 -8.75 15.49
N LEU A 38 2.91 -8.80 15.90
CA LEU A 38 1.77 -8.57 15.01
C LEU A 38 1.71 -7.13 14.50
N ASN A 39 1.95 -6.13 15.36
CA ASN A 39 1.94 -4.72 14.95
C ASN A 39 3.06 -4.40 13.96
N ALA A 40 4.25 -5.00 14.11
CA ALA A 40 5.34 -4.84 13.14
C ALA A 40 4.95 -5.40 11.77
N THR A 41 4.23 -6.52 11.74
CA THR A 41 3.76 -7.14 10.49
C THR A 41 2.69 -6.29 9.82
N VAL A 42 1.72 -5.78 10.59
CA VAL A 42 0.67 -4.88 10.08
C VAL A 42 1.27 -3.62 9.45
N GLN A 43 2.24 -2.98 10.11
CA GLN A 43 2.89 -1.80 9.55
C GLN A 43 3.69 -2.12 8.27
N LYS A 44 4.38 -3.25 8.23
CA LYS A 44 5.12 -3.68 7.04
C LYS A 44 4.18 -3.98 5.87
N SER A 45 3.06 -4.65 6.13
CA SER A 45 2.03 -4.92 5.13
C SER A 45 1.39 -3.63 4.63
N ALA A 46 1.08 -2.67 5.50
CA ALA A 46 0.52 -1.37 5.11
C ALA A 46 1.47 -0.60 4.18
N LYS A 47 2.76 -0.50 4.54
CA LYS A 47 3.78 0.12 3.67
C LYS A 47 3.87 -0.57 2.33
N ARG A 48 3.83 -1.90 2.30
CA ARG A 48 3.91 -2.66 1.05
C ARG A 48 2.70 -2.44 0.16
N ILE A 49 1.51 -2.29 0.75
CA ILE A 49 0.28 -1.96 0.01
C ILE A 49 0.43 -0.57 -0.61
N GLU A 50 0.86 0.43 0.17
CA GLU A 50 1.05 1.80 -0.30
C GLU A 50 2.07 1.88 -1.44
N GLU A 51 3.21 1.19 -1.31
CA GLU A 51 4.23 1.09 -2.38
C GLU A 51 3.64 0.48 -3.66
N LEU A 52 2.94 -0.65 -3.54
CA LEU A 52 2.35 -1.35 -4.68
C LEU A 52 1.22 -0.56 -5.34
N GLU A 53 0.42 0.19 -4.56
CA GLU A 53 -0.61 1.07 -5.10
C GLU A 53 -0.01 2.23 -5.88
N LYS A 54 1.10 2.82 -5.39
CA LYS A 54 1.82 3.86 -6.11
C LYS A 54 2.41 3.35 -7.43
N GLU A 55 3.09 2.21 -7.40
CA GLU A 55 3.65 1.57 -8.60
C GLU A 55 2.56 1.24 -9.62
N LYS A 56 1.39 0.76 -9.14
CA LYS A 56 0.25 0.48 -10.01
C LYS A 56 -0.29 1.75 -10.68
N GLN A 57 -0.36 2.87 -9.96
CA GLN A 57 -0.85 4.13 -10.54
C GLN A 57 0.08 4.65 -11.64
N GLU A 58 1.39 4.64 -11.38
CA GLU A 58 2.42 5.04 -12.36
C GLU A 58 2.33 4.17 -13.63
N LEU A 59 2.21 2.84 -13.48
CA LEU A 59 2.08 1.92 -14.62
C LEU A 59 0.76 2.08 -15.40
N VAL A 60 -0.33 2.49 -14.74
CA VAL A 60 -1.61 2.75 -15.42
C VAL A 60 -1.52 4.03 -16.24
N GLU A 61 -0.90 5.08 -15.70
CA GLU A 61 -0.68 6.34 -16.42
C GLU A 61 0.21 6.12 -17.66
N GLU A 62 1.34 5.42 -17.50
CA GLU A 62 2.23 5.07 -18.62
C GLU A 62 1.50 4.21 -19.67
N LYS A 63 0.65 3.28 -19.25
CA LYS A 63 -0.15 2.45 -20.17
C LYS A 63 -1.12 3.30 -20.99
N ASP A 64 -1.76 4.28 -20.37
CA ASP A 64 -2.70 5.15 -21.06
C ASP A 64 -1.95 6.05 -22.08
N GLU A 65 -0.79 6.59 -21.73
CA GLU A 65 0.10 7.32 -22.65
C GLU A 65 0.53 6.46 -23.85
N ILE A 66 0.94 5.20 -23.59
CA ILE A 66 1.30 4.25 -24.65
C ILE A 66 0.10 3.97 -25.57
N SER A 67 -1.11 3.86 -25.01
CA SER A 67 -2.33 3.64 -25.80
C SER A 67 -2.65 4.84 -26.69
N GLU A 68 -2.46 6.07 -26.21
CA GLU A 68 -2.63 7.28 -27.01
C GLU A 68 -1.59 7.37 -28.12
N TYR A 69 -0.33 7.05 -27.81
CA TYR A 69 0.74 6.99 -28.79
C TYR A 69 0.48 5.90 -29.85
N GLU A 70 0.01 4.72 -29.44
CA GLU A 70 -0.37 3.65 -30.36
C GLU A 70 -1.48 4.11 -31.32
N ALA A 71 -2.45 4.87 -30.83
CA ALA A 71 -3.47 5.46 -31.68
C ALA A 71 -2.89 6.50 -32.66
N TYR A 72 -1.98 7.36 -32.20
CA TYR A 72 -1.30 8.37 -33.03
C TYR A 72 -0.50 7.74 -34.17
N VAL A 73 0.35 6.75 -33.89
CA VAL A 73 1.19 6.12 -34.92
C VAL A 73 0.39 5.32 -35.94
N LYS A 74 -0.84 4.90 -35.59
CA LYS A 74 -1.77 4.24 -36.52
C LYS A 74 -2.49 5.23 -37.43
N THR A 75 -2.37 6.54 -37.20
CA THR A 75 -3.03 7.54 -38.06
C THR A 75 -2.33 7.68 -39.41
N LYS A 76 -3.10 8.05 -40.44
CA LYS A 76 -2.56 8.37 -41.77
C LYS A 76 -1.59 9.56 -41.73
N LYS A 77 -1.81 10.51 -40.80
CA LYS A 77 -0.95 11.68 -40.59
C LYS A 77 0.47 11.28 -40.19
N TYR A 78 0.61 10.32 -39.26
CA TYR A 78 1.92 9.80 -38.89
C TYR A 78 2.62 9.09 -40.06
N VAL A 79 1.88 8.31 -40.86
CA VAL A 79 2.43 7.66 -42.06
C VAL A 79 2.91 8.70 -43.08
N GLU A 80 2.15 9.78 -43.29
CA GLU A 80 2.52 10.88 -44.17
C GLU A 80 3.75 11.64 -43.67
N GLU A 81 3.80 11.99 -42.37
CA GLU A 81 4.96 12.63 -41.74
C GLU A 81 6.22 11.77 -41.89
N VAL A 82 6.13 10.48 -41.60
CA VAL A 82 7.26 9.55 -41.73
C VAL A 82 7.67 9.36 -43.18
N ALA A 83 6.73 9.31 -44.12
CA ALA A 83 7.01 9.21 -45.56
C ALA A 83 7.70 10.48 -46.08
N ARG A 84 7.28 11.65 -45.62
CA ARG A 84 7.88 12.94 -45.99
C ARG A 84 9.28 13.08 -45.39
N GLU A 85 9.45 12.76 -44.10
CA GLU A 85 10.74 12.89 -43.39
C GLU A 85 11.78 11.84 -43.83
N LYS A 86 11.38 10.56 -43.94
CA LYS A 86 12.34 9.48 -44.21
C LYS A 86 12.54 9.20 -45.70
N LEU A 87 11.51 9.38 -46.51
CA LEU A 87 11.53 9.03 -47.92
C LEU A 87 11.48 10.26 -48.84
N GLY A 88 11.31 11.47 -48.30
CA GLY A 88 11.17 12.70 -49.08
C GLY A 88 9.91 12.72 -49.95
N LEU A 89 8.92 11.89 -49.62
CA LEU A 89 7.70 11.77 -50.42
C LEU A 89 6.77 12.96 -50.16
N VAL A 90 6.26 13.55 -51.24
CA VAL A 90 5.26 14.64 -51.24
C VAL A 90 4.15 14.30 -52.22
N TYR A 91 3.00 14.95 -52.08
CA TYR A 91 1.91 14.78 -53.04
C TYR A 91 2.26 15.42 -54.40
N GLU A 92 1.67 14.91 -55.49
CA GLU A 92 1.99 15.34 -56.87
C GLU A 92 1.71 16.83 -57.13
N ASP A 93 0.82 17.44 -56.33
CA ASP A 93 0.42 18.84 -56.40
C ASP A 93 1.17 19.76 -55.39
N GLU A 94 2.10 19.23 -54.60
CA GLU A 94 2.91 20.01 -53.65
C GLU A 94 4.27 20.42 -54.24
N ILE A 95 4.67 21.69 -54.04
CA ILE A 95 5.97 22.24 -54.46
C ILE A 95 6.92 22.26 -53.26
N ILE A 96 8.05 21.56 -53.35
CA ILE A 96 9.12 21.61 -52.33
C ILE A 96 9.98 22.86 -52.56
N PHE A 97 10.15 23.66 -51.51
CA PHE A 97 11.15 24.73 -51.46
C PHE A 97 12.34 24.25 -50.63
N ASP A 98 13.40 23.81 -51.30
CA ASP A 98 14.68 23.57 -50.64
C ASP A 98 15.38 24.93 -50.50
N SER A 99 15.64 25.36 -49.27
CA SER A 99 16.46 26.55 -49.02
C SER A 99 17.92 26.13 -49.11
N ASP A 100 18.49 26.21 -50.32
CA ASP A 100 19.92 26.00 -50.57
C ASP A 100 20.76 26.84 -49.58
N ASN A 101 21.46 26.17 -48.66
CA ASN A 101 22.57 26.72 -47.88
C ASN A 101 23.66 25.68 -47.68
#